data_AF-A0A358EN72-F1
#
_entry.id   AF-A0A358EN72-F1
#
_cell.length_a   1.000
_cell.length_b   1.000
_cell.length_c   1.000
_cell.angle_alpha   90.00
_cell.angle_beta   90.00
_cell.angle_gamma   90.00
#
_symmetry.space_group_name_H-M   'P 1'
#
loop_
_entity.id
_entity.type
_entity.pdbx_description
1 polymer ?
#
loop_
_entity_poly.entity_id
_entity_poly.type
_entity_poly.pdbx_seq_one_letter_code
_entity_poly.pdbx_strand_id
1 'polypeptide(L)'
;MLVLVSAVNGEEAYQATAKIWGAMERKNWDAAIAQANRVIRIWGPQARRTNDQLKKYALAKDAKKYGNLNEVGVSLLLKGDALSRKGDKVAAKVAYQTLLDQYKYAQVWDPKGWFWKPAEEAQKKLVLLEKETTPNLRVAKPYFSAAQLKLPGKKGICFSMRAAGEDGSAEENLPRLKKVNPYWSYSWGWDQVTGQPSQVEFVPMAWGAWSTDGLRKGLQEKVVPYIKSGKVKRFLGFNEPDKKEQANMPYKAALKYWPILQSLNVPLCSPGCANPEGLNDGTVQGVNSSWMVDFMKEADRLGYRVDYVGVHWYGGTNAADFKVKMRRIYEKYGRRPLLITEFAPADWQAKTHSQNRMKAPYVLGFMKEVLPWLEKQDWVAGYAWFSFEPYEPHGHTSSLFDKNGDLSPLGRFYQSVTTQNPNGDQSIRIIK
;
A
#
# COMPACT_ATOMS: atom_id res chain seq x y z
N MET A 1 29.44 51.13 -0.20
CA MET A 1 30.07 49.88 -0.68
C MET A 1 28.96 48.98 -1.19
N LEU A 2 28.70 49.00 -2.50
CA LEU A 2 27.69 48.15 -3.15
C LEU A 2 28.26 46.73 -3.19
N VAL A 3 27.63 45.78 -2.49
CA VAL A 3 27.94 44.36 -2.67
C VAL A 3 27.24 43.91 -3.95
N LEU A 4 28.01 43.83 -5.03
CA LEU A 4 27.66 43.07 -6.22
C LEU A 4 27.44 41.61 -5.81
N VAL A 5 26.16 41.20 -5.75
CA VAL A 5 25.81 39.78 -5.72
C VAL A 5 26.18 39.20 -7.08
N SER A 6 27.25 38.41 -7.11
CA SER A 6 27.62 37.64 -8.29
C SER A 6 26.51 36.64 -8.60
N ALA A 7 25.98 36.71 -9.82
CA ALA A 7 25.08 35.72 -10.36
C ALA A 7 25.83 34.39 -10.51
N VAL A 8 25.62 33.47 -9.58
CA VAL A 8 25.99 32.06 -9.77
C VAL A 8 25.01 31.50 -10.81
N ASN A 9 25.49 31.30 -12.04
CA ASN A 9 24.75 30.63 -13.11
C ASN A 9 24.33 29.22 -12.64
N GLY A 10 23.08 29.07 -12.18
CA GLY A 10 22.50 27.78 -11.85
C GLY A 10 22.20 27.01 -13.13
N GLU A 11 22.68 25.78 -13.23
CA GLU A 11 22.33 24.85 -14.32
C GLU A 11 20.80 24.77 -14.48
N GLU A 12 20.30 24.87 -15.70
CA GLU A 12 18.86 24.78 -15.97
C GLU A 12 18.42 23.31 -16.21
N ALA A 13 17.13 23.04 -16.06
CA ALA A 13 16.58 21.69 -16.20
C ALA A 13 16.94 21.02 -17.54
N TYR A 14 16.89 21.77 -18.65
CA TYR A 14 17.22 21.24 -19.98
C TYR A 14 18.69 20.83 -20.11
N GLN A 15 19.60 21.56 -19.45
CA GLN A 15 21.03 21.24 -19.45
C GLN A 15 21.29 19.95 -18.67
N ALA A 16 20.60 19.77 -17.54
CA ALA A 16 20.65 18.54 -16.77
C ALA A 16 20.02 17.36 -17.53
N THR A 17 18.90 17.56 -18.23
CA THR A 17 18.29 16.52 -19.08
C THR A 17 19.21 16.12 -20.24
N ALA A 18 19.91 17.08 -20.87
CA ALA A 18 20.86 16.79 -21.94
C ALA A 18 21.97 15.82 -21.49
N LYS A 19 22.40 15.88 -20.22
CA LYS A 19 23.35 14.92 -19.64
C LYS A 19 22.76 13.51 -19.52
N ILE A 20 21.45 13.37 -19.29
CA ILE A 20 20.76 12.08 -19.29
C ILE A 20 20.78 11.49 -20.69
N TRP A 21 20.41 12.27 -21.71
CA TRP A 21 20.47 11.84 -23.11
C TRP A 21 21.86 11.37 -23.53
N GLY A 22 22.90 12.17 -23.24
CA GLY A 22 24.27 11.77 -23.55
C GLY A 22 24.72 10.51 -22.79
N ALA A 23 24.24 10.29 -21.57
CA ALA A 23 24.51 9.05 -20.83
C ALA A 23 23.78 7.85 -21.46
N MET A 24 22.55 8.03 -21.92
CA MET A 24 21.78 7.00 -22.63
C MET A 24 22.44 6.59 -23.95
N GLU A 25 22.95 7.54 -24.73
CA GLU A 25 23.69 7.27 -25.98
C GLU A 25 24.95 6.43 -25.72
N ARG A 26 25.69 6.76 -24.66
CA ARG A 26 26.87 6.00 -24.23
C ARG A 26 26.55 4.68 -23.52
N LYS A 27 25.28 4.31 -23.42
CA LYS A 27 24.79 3.13 -22.67
C LYS A 27 25.23 3.11 -21.19
N ASN A 28 25.52 4.28 -20.63
CA ASN A 28 25.88 4.43 -19.22
C ASN A 28 24.61 4.63 -18.40
N TRP A 29 23.94 3.53 -18.09
CA TRP A 29 22.65 3.52 -17.42
C TRP A 29 22.71 4.12 -16.00
N ASP A 30 23.78 3.87 -15.26
CA ASP A 30 23.95 4.42 -13.90
C ASP A 30 24.07 5.94 -13.91
N ALA A 31 24.85 6.50 -14.84
CA ALA A 31 24.94 7.93 -15.00
C ALA A 31 23.59 8.54 -15.42
N ALA A 32 22.86 7.89 -16.34
CA ALA A 32 21.53 8.33 -16.75
C ALA A 32 20.54 8.36 -15.56
N ILE A 33 20.52 7.31 -14.74
CA ILE A 33 19.67 7.21 -13.55
C ILE A 33 20.05 8.28 -12.52
N ALA A 34 21.35 8.47 -12.25
CA ALA A 34 21.82 9.47 -11.29
C ALA A 34 21.47 10.90 -11.70
N GLN A 35 21.65 11.24 -12.98
CA GLN A 35 21.27 12.56 -13.50
C GLN A 35 19.75 12.75 -13.51
N ALA A 36 18.98 11.74 -13.89
CA ALA A 36 17.52 11.80 -13.82
C ALA A 36 17.01 12.01 -12.39
N ASN A 37 17.59 11.30 -11.40
CA ASN A 37 17.27 11.50 -9.98
C ASN A 37 17.56 12.94 -9.54
N ARG A 38 18.67 13.53 -10.01
CA ARG A 38 19.00 14.93 -9.74
C ARG A 38 17.96 15.88 -10.34
N VAL A 39 17.55 15.66 -11.59
CA VAL A 39 16.51 16.46 -12.24
C VAL A 39 15.20 16.42 -11.46
N ILE A 40 14.74 15.21 -11.13
CA ILE A 40 13.50 14.99 -10.37
C ILE A 40 13.58 15.65 -8.99
N ARG A 41 14.72 15.58 -8.31
CA ARG A 41 14.90 16.19 -6.98
C ARG A 41 14.83 17.71 -7.01
N ILE A 42 15.47 18.35 -7.99
CA ILE A 42 15.60 19.82 -8.04
C ILE A 42 14.32 20.46 -8.62
N TRP A 43 13.84 19.97 -9.76
CA TRP A 43 12.72 20.60 -10.49
C TRP A 43 11.38 19.88 -10.33
N GLY A 44 11.36 18.64 -9.84
CA GLY A 44 10.15 17.83 -9.70
C GLY A 44 9.03 18.47 -8.88
N PRO A 45 9.29 19.07 -7.70
CA PRO A 45 8.24 19.67 -6.89
C PRO A 45 7.47 20.78 -7.62
N GLN A 46 8.17 21.67 -8.34
CA GLN A 46 7.53 22.74 -9.11
C GLN A 46 6.86 22.21 -10.38
N ALA A 47 7.50 21.26 -11.07
CA ALA A 47 6.92 20.58 -12.23
C ALA A 47 5.58 19.90 -11.89
N ARG A 48 5.50 19.22 -10.74
CA ARG A 48 4.27 18.58 -10.27
C ARG A 48 3.17 19.60 -10.01
N ARG A 49 3.45 20.67 -9.26
CA ARG A 49 2.47 21.75 -9.03
C ARG A 49 1.92 22.31 -10.34
N THR A 50 2.80 22.46 -11.33
CA THR A 50 2.43 22.92 -12.67
C THR A 50 1.53 21.90 -13.38
N ASN A 51 1.88 20.60 -13.30
CA ASN A 51 1.06 19.52 -13.85
C ASN A 51 -0.34 19.47 -13.21
N ASP A 52 -0.44 19.63 -11.89
CA ASP A 52 -1.70 19.55 -11.15
C ASP A 52 -2.68 20.68 -11.49
N GLN A 53 -2.17 21.80 -12.01
CA GLN A 53 -2.99 22.92 -12.52
C GLN A 53 -3.52 22.69 -13.94
N LEU A 54 -2.95 21.73 -14.68
CA LEU A 54 -3.37 21.42 -16.04
C LEU A 54 -4.49 20.38 -16.04
N LYS A 55 -5.47 20.57 -16.93
CA LYS A 55 -6.55 19.61 -17.18
C LYS A 55 -6.42 18.88 -18.52
N LYS A 56 -5.53 19.38 -19.38
CA LYS A 56 -5.21 18.85 -20.71
C LYS A 56 -3.81 19.30 -21.11
N TYR A 57 -3.25 18.65 -22.12
CA TYR A 57 -1.99 19.07 -22.73
C TYR A 57 -2.07 20.52 -23.21
N ALA A 58 -0.95 21.24 -23.05
CA ALA A 58 -0.80 22.57 -23.61
C ALA A 58 -0.84 22.50 -25.14
N LEU A 59 -1.33 23.58 -25.76
CA LEU A 59 -1.23 23.73 -27.21
C LEU A 59 0.26 23.78 -27.60
N ALA A 60 0.62 23.29 -28.79
CA ALA A 60 2.02 23.20 -29.22
C ALA A 60 2.76 24.56 -29.15
N LYS A 61 2.07 25.66 -29.46
CA LYS A 61 2.61 27.03 -29.34
C LYS A 61 2.97 27.44 -27.90
N ASP A 62 2.31 26.83 -26.91
CA ASP A 62 2.46 27.13 -25.49
C ASP A 62 3.29 26.09 -24.74
N ALA A 63 3.59 24.93 -25.36
CA ALA A 63 4.29 23.83 -24.71
C ALA A 63 5.65 24.23 -24.13
N LYS A 64 6.37 25.15 -24.79
CA LYS A 64 7.67 25.70 -24.31
C LYS A 64 7.56 26.45 -22.98
N LYS A 65 6.38 26.98 -22.62
CA LYS A 65 6.14 27.68 -21.34
C LYS A 65 6.23 26.73 -20.14
N TYR A 66 6.13 25.42 -20.39
CA TYR A 66 6.15 24.38 -19.36
C TYR A 66 7.49 23.64 -19.31
N GLY A 67 8.60 24.31 -19.64
CA GLY A 67 9.95 23.74 -19.74
C GLY A 67 10.30 22.78 -18.60
N ASN A 68 10.23 23.23 -17.35
CA ASN A 68 10.57 22.37 -16.19
C ASN A 68 9.69 21.11 -16.08
N LEU A 69 8.40 21.19 -16.39
CA LEU A 69 7.52 20.03 -16.42
C LEU A 69 7.93 19.06 -17.54
N ASN A 70 8.24 19.59 -18.71
CA ASN A 70 8.65 18.80 -19.87
C ASN A 70 9.98 18.06 -19.60
N GLU A 71 10.94 18.77 -19.00
CA GLU A 71 12.26 18.23 -18.66
C GLU A 71 12.20 17.16 -17.57
N VAL A 72 11.41 17.37 -16.52
CA VAL A 72 11.20 16.34 -15.48
C VAL A 72 10.46 15.13 -16.05
N GLY A 73 9.45 15.37 -16.88
CA GLY A 73 8.66 14.31 -17.49
C GLY A 73 9.52 13.39 -18.35
N VAL A 74 10.35 13.96 -19.22
CA VAL A 74 11.24 13.16 -20.08
C VAL A 74 12.38 12.48 -19.30
N SER A 75 12.89 13.14 -18.27
CA SER A 75 13.89 12.55 -17.38
C SER A 75 13.38 11.29 -16.67
N LEU A 76 12.11 11.27 -16.26
CA LEU A 76 11.48 10.07 -15.69
C LEU A 76 11.32 8.94 -16.70
N LEU A 77 10.94 9.26 -17.96
CA LEU A 77 10.89 8.27 -19.03
C LEU A 77 12.27 7.63 -19.26
N LEU A 78 13.31 8.46 -19.38
CA LEU A 78 14.68 7.99 -19.61
C LEU A 78 15.23 7.19 -18.43
N LYS A 79 14.90 7.60 -17.20
CA LYS A 79 15.20 6.79 -16.00
C LYS A 79 14.57 5.41 -16.10
N GLY A 80 13.29 5.34 -16.48
CA GLY A 80 12.60 4.07 -16.68
C GLY A 80 13.27 3.20 -17.74
N ASP A 81 13.67 3.80 -18.85
CA ASP A 81 14.37 3.10 -19.93
C ASP A 81 15.73 2.57 -19.49
N ALA A 82 16.52 3.39 -18.78
CA ALA A 82 17.81 2.99 -18.23
C ALA A 82 17.65 1.83 -17.24
N LEU A 83 16.69 1.92 -16.30
CA LEU A 83 16.40 0.86 -15.33
C LEU A 83 15.97 -0.44 -16.01
N SER A 84 15.10 -0.35 -17.02
CA SER A 84 14.64 -1.50 -17.78
C SER A 84 15.80 -2.18 -18.51
N ARG A 85 16.70 -1.40 -19.12
CA ARG A 85 17.90 -1.93 -19.81
C ARG A 85 18.92 -2.54 -18.86
N LYS A 86 18.95 -2.11 -17.59
CA LYS A 86 19.72 -2.76 -16.52
C LYS A 86 19.09 -4.05 -15.99
N GLY A 87 17.87 -4.39 -16.42
CA GLY A 87 17.13 -5.54 -15.91
C GLY A 87 16.29 -5.24 -14.67
N ASP A 88 16.32 -4.02 -14.13
CA ASP A 88 15.47 -3.60 -13.02
C ASP A 88 14.09 -3.17 -13.54
N LYS A 89 13.34 -4.15 -14.05
CA LYS A 89 12.00 -3.95 -14.63
C LYS A 89 11.01 -3.39 -13.60
N VAL A 90 11.20 -3.70 -12.31
CA VAL A 90 10.32 -3.20 -11.24
C VAL A 90 10.52 -1.70 -11.07
N ALA A 91 11.76 -1.24 -10.88
CA ALA A 91 12.02 0.19 -10.75
C ALA A 91 11.71 0.96 -12.05
N ALA A 92 11.88 0.33 -13.21
CA ALA A 92 11.45 0.90 -14.49
C ALA A 92 9.96 1.19 -14.51
N LYS A 93 9.11 0.22 -14.12
CA LYS A 93 7.67 0.42 -13.99
C LYS A 93 7.33 1.56 -13.02
N VAL A 94 8.04 1.66 -11.88
CA VAL A 94 7.83 2.76 -10.94
C VAL A 94 8.12 4.11 -11.59
N ALA A 95 9.22 4.25 -12.33
CA ALA A 95 9.56 5.50 -13.01
C ALA A 95 8.51 5.90 -14.06
N TYR A 96 8.05 4.94 -14.88
CA TYR A 96 6.99 5.17 -15.86
C TYR A 96 5.66 5.54 -15.20
N GLN A 97 5.27 4.83 -14.14
CA GLN A 97 4.02 5.12 -13.44
C GLN A 97 4.09 6.49 -12.74
N THR A 98 5.25 6.86 -12.19
CA THR A 98 5.47 8.19 -11.60
C THR A 98 5.27 9.29 -12.64
N LEU A 99 5.76 9.09 -13.86
CA LEU A 99 5.51 10.01 -14.97
C LEU A 99 4.02 10.14 -15.29
N LEU A 100 3.29 9.02 -15.40
CA LEU A 100 1.85 9.03 -15.64
C LEU A 100 1.05 9.72 -14.53
N ASP A 101 1.40 9.44 -13.27
CA ASP A 101 0.62 9.89 -12.11
C ASP A 101 0.87 11.37 -11.79
N GLN A 102 2.09 11.88 -12.04
CA GLN A 102 2.55 13.14 -11.44
C GLN A 102 3.01 14.18 -12.45
N TYR A 103 3.28 13.77 -13.70
CA TYR A 103 3.83 14.63 -14.75
C TYR A 103 3.16 14.33 -16.11
N LYS A 104 1.91 13.87 -16.08
CA LYS A 104 1.10 13.44 -17.23
C LYS A 104 1.14 14.39 -18.43
N TYR A 105 1.12 15.70 -18.16
CA TYR A 105 0.98 16.73 -19.20
C TYR A 105 2.30 17.24 -19.77
N ALA A 106 3.43 16.62 -19.44
CA ALA A 106 4.72 16.92 -20.06
C ALA A 106 4.70 16.72 -21.59
N GLN A 107 5.33 17.64 -22.33
CA GLN A 107 5.43 17.65 -23.80
C GLN A 107 6.83 18.08 -24.24
N VAL A 108 7.53 17.23 -25.00
CA VAL A 108 8.93 17.47 -25.38
C VAL A 108 9.00 17.76 -26.87
N TRP A 109 9.79 18.76 -27.24
CA TRP A 109 10.01 19.11 -28.64
C TRP A 109 10.94 18.11 -29.33
N ASP A 110 10.56 17.66 -30.51
CA ASP A 110 11.39 16.86 -31.41
C ASP A 110 12.01 17.77 -32.50
N PRO A 111 13.30 17.60 -32.84
CA PRO A 111 13.95 18.33 -33.93
C PRO A 111 13.26 18.25 -35.29
N LYS A 112 12.42 17.23 -35.52
CA LYS A 112 11.61 17.03 -36.73
C LYS A 112 10.29 17.80 -36.72
N GLY A 113 10.04 18.62 -35.70
CA GLY A 113 9.02 19.67 -35.74
C GLY A 113 7.71 19.42 -34.98
N TRP A 114 7.62 18.40 -34.12
CA TRP A 114 6.43 18.16 -33.29
C TRP A 114 6.74 18.06 -31.79
N PHE A 115 5.72 18.23 -30.94
CA PHE A 115 5.80 17.93 -29.52
C PHE A 115 5.24 16.53 -29.25
N TRP A 116 6.06 15.63 -28.73
CA TRP A 116 5.63 14.30 -28.28
C TRP A 116 5.43 14.27 -26.76
N LYS A 117 4.74 13.24 -26.27
CA LYS A 117 4.27 13.16 -24.87
C LYS A 117 4.95 11.99 -24.15
N PRO A 118 5.89 12.26 -23.22
CA PRO A 118 6.58 11.20 -22.47
C PRO A 118 5.62 10.25 -21.74
N ALA A 119 4.50 10.77 -21.22
CA ALA A 119 3.48 9.96 -20.55
C ALA A 119 2.84 8.90 -21.47
N GLU A 120 2.52 9.25 -22.72
CA GLU A 120 1.96 8.26 -23.66
C GLU A 120 2.97 7.17 -23.99
N GLU A 121 4.25 7.52 -24.10
CA GLU A 121 5.32 6.55 -24.34
C GLU A 121 5.58 5.65 -23.11
N ALA A 122 5.57 6.23 -21.91
CA ALA A 122 5.64 5.49 -20.66
C ALA A 122 4.48 4.50 -20.50
N GLN A 123 3.26 4.89 -20.90
CA GLN A 123 2.10 3.99 -20.89
C GLN A 123 2.34 2.76 -21.78
N LYS A 124 2.87 2.95 -23.00
CA LYS A 124 3.21 1.83 -23.90
C LYS A 124 4.26 0.91 -23.28
N LYS A 125 5.32 1.49 -22.71
CA LYS A 125 6.40 0.72 -22.05
C LYS A 125 5.91 -0.04 -20.83
N LEU A 126 4.99 0.53 -20.06
CA LEU A 126 4.33 -0.17 -18.95
C LEU A 126 3.55 -1.38 -19.45
N VAL A 127 2.73 -1.23 -20.48
CA VAL A 127 1.96 -2.36 -21.06
C VAL A 127 2.90 -3.47 -21.55
N LEU A 128 4.02 -3.12 -22.18
CA LEU A 128 5.02 -4.12 -22.61
C LEU A 128 5.68 -4.83 -21.43
N LEU A 129 6.14 -4.07 -20.43
CA LEU A 129 6.74 -4.65 -19.22
C LEU A 129 5.73 -5.48 -18.42
N GLU A 130 4.46 -5.10 -18.38
CA GLU A 130 3.38 -5.87 -17.80
C GLU A 130 3.20 -7.20 -18.53
N LYS A 131 3.16 -7.20 -19.86
CA LYS A 131 3.10 -8.43 -20.67
C LYS A 131 4.30 -9.35 -20.44
N GLU A 132 5.51 -8.81 -20.37
CA GLU A 132 6.74 -9.60 -20.11
C GLU A 132 6.83 -10.13 -18.67
N THR A 133 6.17 -9.48 -17.72
CA THR A 133 6.19 -9.88 -16.31
C THR A 133 4.92 -10.59 -15.87
N THR A 134 3.94 -10.77 -16.77
CA THR A 134 2.78 -11.64 -16.53
C THR A 134 3.33 -13.06 -16.58
N PRO A 135 3.51 -13.75 -15.44
CA PRO A 135 3.89 -15.14 -15.49
C PRO A 135 2.73 -15.88 -16.17
N ASN A 136 2.99 -17.02 -16.80
CA ASN A 136 1.98 -18.07 -16.96
C ASN A 136 1.58 -18.62 -15.57
N LEU A 137 1.16 -17.75 -14.66
CA LEU A 137 0.57 -18.08 -13.37
C LEU A 137 -0.77 -18.70 -13.71
N ARG A 138 -0.83 -20.03 -13.62
CA ARG A 138 -2.10 -20.74 -13.55
C ARG A 138 -2.70 -20.44 -12.17
N VAL A 139 -3.23 -19.22 -12.02
CA VAL A 139 -4.02 -18.81 -10.86
C VAL A 139 -5.17 -19.80 -10.73
N ALA A 140 -5.38 -20.35 -9.53
CA ALA A 140 -6.54 -21.21 -9.29
C ALA A 140 -7.83 -20.50 -9.71
N LYS A 141 -8.74 -21.22 -10.38
CA LYS A 141 -10.01 -20.63 -10.85
C LYS A 141 -10.77 -20.01 -9.65
N PRO A 142 -11.35 -18.81 -9.79
CA PRO A 142 -12.15 -18.20 -8.74
C PRO A 142 -13.29 -19.13 -8.31
N TYR A 143 -13.40 -19.38 -7.00
CA TYR A 143 -14.47 -20.20 -6.43
C TYR A 143 -15.67 -19.36 -5.97
N PHE A 144 -15.42 -18.12 -5.55
CA PHE A 144 -16.46 -17.16 -5.15
C PHE A 144 -16.61 -16.05 -6.19
N SER A 145 -17.85 -15.58 -6.35
CA SER A 145 -18.15 -14.40 -7.17
C SER A 145 -17.66 -13.11 -6.51
N ALA A 146 -17.46 -12.06 -7.31
CA ALA A 146 -17.10 -10.73 -6.81
C ALA A 146 -18.10 -10.20 -5.75
N ALA A 147 -19.39 -10.55 -5.88
CA ALA A 147 -20.42 -10.18 -4.89
C ALA A 147 -20.21 -10.87 -3.54
N GLN A 148 -19.83 -12.16 -3.53
CA GLN A 148 -19.51 -12.89 -2.30
C GLN A 148 -18.21 -12.39 -1.64
N LEU A 149 -17.30 -11.84 -2.43
CA LEU A 149 -16.06 -11.24 -1.93
C LEU A 149 -16.23 -9.81 -1.38
N LYS A 150 -17.39 -9.19 -1.59
CA LYS A 150 -17.62 -7.79 -1.20
C LYS A 150 -17.87 -7.68 0.31
N LEU A 151 -17.07 -6.86 0.99
CA LEU A 151 -17.30 -6.43 2.37
C LEU A 151 -18.48 -5.43 2.44
N PRO A 152 -19.16 -5.27 3.61
CA PRO A 152 -20.22 -4.27 3.77
C PRO A 152 -19.77 -2.84 3.42
N GLY A 153 -18.48 -2.56 3.64
CA GLY A 153 -17.75 -1.39 3.17
C GLY A 153 -16.25 -1.64 3.38
N LYS A 154 -15.38 -0.84 2.75
CA LYS A 154 -13.94 -1.13 2.72
C LYS A 154 -13.23 -0.77 4.03
N LYS A 155 -13.64 0.31 4.71
CA LYS A 155 -13.08 0.73 6.01
C LYS A 155 -13.34 -0.31 7.11
N GLY A 156 -12.28 -0.94 7.58
CA GLY A 156 -12.25 -1.86 8.72
C GLY A 156 -11.41 -1.35 9.89
N ILE A 157 -11.24 -2.16 10.93
CA ILE A 157 -10.31 -1.88 12.04
C ILE A 157 -9.84 -3.17 12.70
N CYS A 158 -8.66 -3.14 13.30
CA CYS A 158 -8.10 -4.24 14.08
C CYS A 158 -7.93 -3.81 15.55
N PHE A 159 -8.61 -4.51 16.46
CA PHE A 159 -8.43 -4.33 17.90
C PHE A 159 -8.47 -5.69 18.57
N SER A 160 -7.59 -5.91 19.55
CA SER A 160 -7.70 -7.09 20.38
C SER A 160 -9.00 -7.03 21.19
N MET A 161 -9.54 -8.21 21.51
CA MET A 161 -10.76 -8.34 22.29
C MET A 161 -10.50 -9.29 23.46
N ARG A 162 -9.43 -9.00 24.22
CA ARG A 162 -8.97 -9.85 25.31
C ARG A 162 -9.94 -9.87 26.49
N ALA A 163 -9.67 -10.74 27.46
CA ALA A 163 -10.44 -10.83 28.69
C ALA A 163 -10.38 -9.51 29.49
N ALA A 164 -11.39 -9.29 30.35
CA ALA A 164 -11.45 -8.10 31.20
C ALA A 164 -10.21 -8.03 32.10
N GLY A 165 -9.64 -6.82 32.26
CA GLY A 165 -8.42 -6.58 33.03
C GLY A 165 -7.10 -6.80 32.27
N GLU A 166 -7.14 -7.31 31.04
CA GLU A 166 -5.96 -7.39 30.16
C GLU A 166 -5.86 -6.18 29.24
N ASP A 167 -4.63 -5.78 28.88
CA ASP A 167 -4.40 -4.73 27.89
C ASP A 167 -5.07 -5.09 26.56
N GLY A 168 -5.87 -4.17 26.02
CA GLY A 168 -6.65 -4.41 24.82
C GLY A 168 -7.79 -5.40 25.02
N SER A 169 -8.40 -5.39 26.21
CA SER A 169 -9.63 -6.10 26.54
C SER A 169 -10.81 -5.64 25.69
N ALA A 170 -11.86 -6.46 25.64
CA ALA A 170 -13.13 -6.07 25.02
C ALA A 170 -13.79 -4.86 25.71
N GLU A 171 -13.63 -4.71 27.02
CA GLU A 171 -14.13 -3.55 27.79
C GLU A 171 -13.50 -2.25 27.29
N GLU A 172 -12.19 -2.27 27.05
CA GLU A 172 -11.45 -1.12 26.53
C GLU A 172 -11.76 -0.87 25.04
N ASN A 173 -11.75 -1.92 24.22
CA ASN A 173 -11.74 -1.78 22.77
C ASN A 173 -13.13 -1.76 22.12
N LEU A 174 -14.20 -2.24 22.78
CA LEU A 174 -15.55 -2.11 22.23
C LEU A 174 -16.02 -0.64 22.12
N PRO A 175 -15.80 0.23 23.12
CA PRO A 175 -16.04 1.67 22.97
C PRO A 175 -15.24 2.28 21.81
N ARG A 176 -13.95 1.93 21.68
CA ARG A 176 -13.07 2.38 20.58
C ARG A 176 -13.59 1.92 19.22
N LEU A 177 -14.01 0.66 19.09
CA LEU A 177 -14.64 0.09 17.89
C LEU A 177 -15.88 0.89 17.47
N LYS A 178 -16.76 1.21 18.43
CA LYS A 178 -17.96 2.02 18.20
C LYS A 178 -17.61 3.45 17.76
N LYS A 179 -16.62 4.09 18.40
CA LYS A 179 -16.12 5.43 18.02
C LYS A 179 -15.58 5.42 16.58
N VAL A 180 -14.79 4.42 16.18
CA VAL A 180 -14.22 4.35 14.82
C VAL A 180 -15.28 4.15 13.73
N ASN A 181 -16.39 3.49 14.06
CA ASN A 181 -17.50 3.18 13.16
C ASN A 181 -17.02 2.51 11.84
N PRO A 182 -16.37 1.33 11.92
CA PRO A 182 -15.95 0.57 10.74
C PRO A 182 -17.11 -0.25 10.16
N TYR A 183 -16.90 -0.83 8.99
CA TYR A 183 -17.83 -1.80 8.40
C TYR A 183 -17.48 -3.25 8.73
N TRP A 184 -16.22 -3.50 9.09
CA TRP A 184 -15.72 -4.80 9.49
C TRP A 184 -14.59 -4.68 10.50
N SER A 185 -14.32 -5.74 11.25
CA SER A 185 -13.23 -5.77 12.23
C SER A 185 -12.64 -7.16 12.39
N TYR A 186 -11.42 -7.25 12.92
CA TYR A 186 -10.83 -8.50 13.39
C TYR A 186 -9.97 -8.27 14.64
N SER A 187 -9.60 -9.35 15.33
CA SER A 187 -8.93 -9.32 16.64
C SER A 187 -7.76 -10.30 16.76
N TRP A 188 -7.12 -10.65 15.64
CA TRP A 188 -6.01 -11.63 15.57
C TRP A 188 -6.33 -13.03 16.11
N GLY A 189 -7.61 -13.36 16.25
CA GLY A 189 -8.06 -14.64 16.78
C GLY A 189 -9.44 -15.01 16.29
N TRP A 190 -10.13 -15.85 17.08
CA TRP A 190 -11.45 -16.37 16.74
C TRP A 190 -12.57 -15.70 17.53
N ASP A 191 -12.22 -14.92 18.55
CA ASP A 191 -13.13 -14.52 19.62
C ASP A 191 -14.14 -13.47 19.15
N GLN A 192 -15.41 -13.90 19.11
CA GLN A 192 -16.56 -13.01 19.08
C GLN A 192 -16.95 -12.67 20.51
N VAL A 193 -16.92 -11.39 20.86
CA VAL A 193 -17.25 -10.90 22.20
C VAL A 193 -18.65 -10.30 22.24
N THR A 194 -19.33 -10.46 23.37
CA THR A 194 -20.65 -9.85 23.60
C THR A 194 -20.55 -8.32 23.51
N GLY A 195 -21.53 -7.68 22.85
CA GLY A 195 -21.57 -6.22 22.71
C GLY A 195 -20.88 -5.67 21.46
N GLN A 196 -20.29 -6.53 20.62
CA GLN A 196 -19.82 -6.15 19.30
C GLN A 196 -21.00 -5.67 18.43
N PRO A 197 -20.89 -4.53 17.73
CA PRO A 197 -22.01 -4.01 16.94
C PRO A 197 -22.39 -4.95 15.79
N SER A 198 -23.68 -5.31 15.71
CA SER A 198 -24.17 -6.29 14.72
C SER A 198 -23.99 -5.89 13.26
N GLN A 199 -23.88 -4.59 12.97
CA GLN A 199 -23.62 -4.04 11.64
C GLN A 199 -22.14 -4.10 11.23
N VAL A 200 -21.23 -4.38 12.18
CA VAL A 200 -19.80 -4.53 11.92
C VAL A 200 -19.53 -6.01 11.71
N GLU A 201 -19.13 -6.38 10.49
CA GLU A 201 -18.78 -7.77 10.23
C GLU A 201 -17.49 -8.16 10.96
N PHE A 202 -17.53 -9.23 11.76
CA PHE A 202 -16.32 -9.78 12.37
C PHE A 202 -15.66 -10.83 11.47
N VAL A 203 -14.37 -10.66 11.22
CA VAL A 203 -13.57 -11.59 10.41
C VAL A 203 -12.56 -12.32 11.29
N PRO A 204 -12.78 -13.61 11.62
CA PRO A 204 -11.83 -14.39 12.41
C PRO A 204 -10.54 -14.70 11.63
N MET A 205 -9.47 -14.97 12.38
CA MET A 205 -8.13 -15.24 11.85
C MET A 205 -7.53 -16.50 12.48
N ALA A 206 -6.88 -17.35 11.69
CA ALA A 206 -5.94 -18.32 12.23
C ALA A 206 -4.58 -17.63 12.38
N TRP A 207 -4.27 -17.06 13.55
CA TRP A 207 -3.01 -16.34 13.74
C TRP A 207 -1.78 -17.18 13.38
N GLY A 208 -1.75 -18.44 13.84
CA GLY A 208 -0.73 -19.45 13.53
C GLY A 208 -1.32 -20.86 13.64
N ALA A 209 -0.48 -21.88 13.50
CA ALA A 209 -0.87 -23.27 13.73
C ALA A 209 0.31 -24.11 14.24
N TRP A 210 0.02 -24.99 15.20
CA TRP A 210 1.03 -25.83 15.87
C TRP A 210 0.78 -27.34 15.66
N SER A 211 -0.47 -27.75 15.38
CA SER A 211 -0.82 -29.12 15.01
C SER A 211 -2.07 -29.14 14.14
N THR A 212 -2.21 -30.18 13.30
CA THR A 212 -3.39 -30.34 12.43
C THR A 212 -4.65 -30.56 13.25
N ASP A 213 -4.56 -31.38 14.31
CA ASP A 213 -5.70 -31.74 15.14
C ASP A 213 -6.14 -30.57 16.01
N GLY A 214 -5.19 -29.82 16.57
CA GLY A 214 -5.48 -28.60 17.33
C GLY A 214 -6.19 -27.55 16.47
N LEU A 215 -5.68 -27.31 15.24
CA LEU A 215 -6.31 -26.38 14.31
C LEU A 215 -7.73 -26.85 13.93
N ARG A 216 -7.91 -28.13 13.57
CA ARG A 216 -9.24 -28.68 13.21
C ARG A 216 -10.23 -28.56 14.36
N LYS A 217 -9.85 -29.02 15.55
CA LYS A 217 -10.71 -29.00 16.74
C LYS A 217 -11.11 -27.57 17.11
N GLY A 218 -10.13 -26.66 17.15
CA GLY A 218 -10.39 -25.26 17.47
C GLY A 218 -11.31 -24.57 16.48
N LEU A 219 -11.11 -24.76 15.17
CA LEU A 219 -12.02 -24.21 14.15
C LEU A 219 -13.42 -24.80 14.26
N GLN A 220 -13.53 -26.12 14.50
CA GLN A 220 -14.81 -26.80 14.64
C GLN A 220 -15.61 -26.29 15.84
N GLU A 221 -14.93 -26.01 16.95
CA GLU A 221 -15.57 -25.52 18.18
C GLU A 221 -15.90 -24.03 18.11
N LYS A 222 -14.99 -23.21 17.56
CA LYS A 222 -15.03 -21.75 17.73
C LYS A 222 -15.42 -20.97 16.48
N VAL A 223 -15.38 -21.56 15.29
CA VAL A 223 -15.58 -20.85 14.02
C VAL A 223 -16.75 -21.43 13.22
N VAL A 224 -16.79 -22.76 13.05
CA VAL A 224 -17.80 -23.44 12.23
C VAL A 224 -19.25 -23.14 12.67
N PRO A 225 -19.61 -23.06 13.97
CA PRO A 225 -20.96 -22.68 14.38
C PRO A 225 -21.37 -21.27 13.89
N TYR A 226 -20.42 -20.33 13.86
CA TYR A 226 -20.65 -18.97 13.38
C TYR A 226 -20.72 -18.88 11.85
N ILE A 227 -20.03 -19.76 11.13
CA ILE A 227 -20.22 -19.91 9.69
C ILE A 227 -21.63 -20.42 9.39
N LYS A 228 -22.08 -21.48 10.09
CA LYS A 228 -23.40 -22.08 9.90
C LYS A 228 -24.55 -21.11 10.20
N SER A 229 -24.38 -20.23 11.19
CA SER A 229 -25.36 -19.18 11.51
C SER A 229 -25.25 -17.93 10.62
N GLY A 230 -24.31 -17.89 9.68
CA GLY A 230 -24.11 -16.76 8.77
C GLY A 230 -23.40 -15.55 9.39
N LYS A 231 -22.92 -15.65 10.64
CA LYS A 231 -22.18 -14.60 11.34
C LYS A 231 -20.75 -14.46 10.84
N VAL A 232 -20.08 -15.57 10.50
CA VAL A 232 -18.76 -15.57 9.87
C VAL A 232 -18.92 -15.83 8.38
N LYS A 233 -18.50 -14.87 7.56
CA LYS A 233 -18.65 -14.90 6.10
C LYS A 233 -17.33 -14.99 5.33
N ARG A 234 -16.21 -14.87 6.03
CA ARG A 234 -14.84 -14.91 5.48
C ARG A 234 -13.84 -15.17 6.60
N PHE A 235 -12.63 -15.57 6.24
CA PHE A 235 -11.60 -16.00 7.19
C PHE A 235 -10.22 -15.47 6.80
N LEU A 236 -9.43 -15.00 7.77
CA LEU A 236 -8.05 -14.57 7.58
C LEU A 236 -7.06 -15.72 7.81
N GLY A 237 -6.07 -15.85 6.93
CA GLY A 237 -4.95 -16.77 7.10
C GLY A 237 -3.96 -16.33 8.19
N PHE A 238 -2.76 -16.92 8.16
CA PHE A 238 -1.72 -16.73 9.18
C PHE A 238 -1.18 -15.29 9.27
N ASN A 239 -0.87 -14.85 10.49
CA ASN A 239 -0.38 -13.52 10.80
C ASN A 239 1.15 -13.48 10.75
N GLU A 240 1.71 -12.71 9.81
CA GLU A 240 3.15 -12.47 9.65
C GLU A 240 4.01 -13.75 9.83
N PRO A 241 3.72 -14.86 9.12
CA PRO A 241 4.47 -16.11 9.27
C PRO A 241 5.95 -15.96 8.86
N ASP A 242 6.29 -14.89 8.15
CA ASP A 242 7.63 -14.49 7.72
C ASP A 242 8.44 -13.74 8.80
N LYS A 243 7.86 -13.51 9.99
CA LYS A 243 8.48 -12.80 11.11
C LYS A 243 8.62 -13.70 12.34
N LYS A 244 9.79 -13.65 13.00
CA LYS A 244 10.15 -14.56 14.10
C LYS A 244 9.29 -14.36 15.35
N GLU A 245 8.89 -13.12 15.61
CA GLU A 245 8.11 -12.72 16.78
C GLU A 245 6.60 -12.91 16.59
N GLN A 246 6.18 -13.44 15.43
CA GLN A 246 4.78 -13.64 15.04
C GLN A 246 4.51 -15.13 14.83
N ALA A 247 3.68 -15.52 13.86
CA ALA A 247 3.37 -16.93 13.64
C ALA A 247 4.62 -17.77 13.34
N ASN A 248 5.67 -17.17 12.76
CA ASN A 248 6.99 -17.77 12.57
C ASN A 248 6.92 -19.19 11.99
N MET A 249 6.35 -19.30 10.79
CA MET A 249 6.09 -20.59 10.14
C MET A 249 6.81 -20.64 8.81
N PRO A 250 7.49 -21.72 8.43
CA PRO A 250 7.93 -21.90 7.04
C PRO A 250 6.73 -22.00 6.08
N TYR A 251 6.86 -21.50 4.84
CA TYR A 251 5.74 -21.51 3.88
C TYR A 251 5.22 -22.93 3.58
N LYS A 252 6.13 -23.92 3.56
CA LYS A 252 5.77 -25.34 3.41
C LYS A 252 4.93 -25.87 4.57
N ALA A 253 5.14 -25.36 5.79
CA ALA A 253 4.32 -25.72 6.94
C ALA A 253 2.93 -25.08 6.81
N ALA A 254 2.84 -23.80 6.46
CA ALA A 254 1.56 -23.13 6.20
C ALA A 254 0.72 -23.84 5.13
N LEU A 255 1.35 -24.32 4.04
CA LEU A 255 0.68 -25.10 2.99
C LEU A 255 0.11 -26.45 3.48
N LYS A 256 0.70 -27.07 4.50
CA LYS A 256 0.14 -28.30 5.10
C LYS A 256 -1.17 -28.03 5.86
N TYR A 257 -1.30 -26.85 6.47
CA TYR A 257 -2.50 -26.45 7.19
C TYR A 257 -3.57 -25.86 6.26
N TRP A 258 -3.17 -25.35 5.08
CA TRP A 258 -4.08 -24.64 4.17
C TRP A 258 -5.35 -25.43 3.80
N PRO A 259 -5.30 -26.75 3.50
CA PRO A 259 -6.51 -27.52 3.22
C PRO A 259 -7.55 -27.52 4.35
N ILE A 260 -7.11 -27.39 5.61
CA ILE A 260 -8.00 -27.29 6.78
C ILE A 260 -8.74 -25.94 6.77
N LEU A 261 -8.07 -24.85 6.39
CA LEU A 261 -8.71 -23.55 6.25
C LEU A 261 -9.66 -23.52 5.05
N GLN A 262 -9.30 -24.16 3.94
CA GLN A 262 -10.18 -24.27 2.77
C GLN A 262 -11.49 -25.02 3.07
N SER A 263 -11.46 -26.02 3.96
CA SER A 263 -12.66 -26.78 4.33
C SER A 263 -13.71 -25.96 5.08
N LEU A 264 -13.38 -24.74 5.54
CA LEU A 264 -14.36 -23.80 6.09
C LEU A 264 -15.36 -23.31 5.03
N ASN A 265 -15.05 -23.46 3.74
CA ASN A 265 -15.93 -23.11 2.60
C ASN A 265 -16.50 -21.68 2.64
N VAL A 266 -15.73 -20.75 3.21
CA VAL A 266 -15.95 -19.29 3.12
C VAL A 266 -14.74 -18.65 2.42
N PRO A 267 -14.88 -17.47 1.81
CA PRO A 267 -13.75 -16.71 1.26
C PRO A 267 -12.56 -16.65 2.21
N LEU A 268 -11.38 -17.01 1.70
CA LEU A 268 -10.16 -17.17 2.49
C LEU A 268 -9.10 -16.16 2.03
N CYS A 269 -8.67 -15.30 2.96
CA CYS A 269 -7.56 -14.39 2.74
C CYS A 269 -6.24 -15.12 2.93
N SER A 270 -5.27 -14.87 2.06
CA SER A 270 -3.90 -15.37 2.22
C SER A 270 -3.32 -15.00 3.60
N PRO A 271 -2.21 -15.61 4.02
CA PRO A 271 -1.44 -15.10 5.14
C PRO A 271 -1.09 -13.62 4.94
N GLY A 272 -1.19 -12.82 6.01
CA GLY A 272 -0.83 -11.40 6.04
C GLY A 272 0.65 -11.26 6.39
N CYS A 273 1.52 -11.30 5.38
CA CYS A 273 2.97 -11.21 5.59
C CYS A 273 3.46 -9.77 5.83
N ALA A 274 4.51 -9.64 6.64
CA ALA A 274 5.21 -8.37 6.83
C ALA A 274 5.93 -7.91 5.55
N ASN A 275 6.44 -8.86 4.75
CA ASN A 275 6.97 -8.63 3.41
C ASN A 275 6.11 -9.31 2.35
N PRO A 276 4.98 -8.72 1.96
CA PRO A 276 4.07 -9.33 1.00
C PRO A 276 4.64 -9.33 -0.43
N GLU A 277 5.69 -8.58 -0.72
CA GLU A 277 6.23 -8.47 -2.08
C GLU A 277 7.54 -9.25 -2.29
N GLY A 278 8.18 -9.70 -1.22
CA GLY A 278 9.54 -10.25 -1.27
C GLY A 278 10.60 -9.22 -1.69
N LEU A 279 10.32 -7.93 -1.54
CA LEU A 279 11.26 -6.84 -1.84
C LEU A 279 11.63 -6.12 -0.55
N ASN A 280 12.89 -5.75 -0.40
CA ASN A 280 13.32 -4.90 0.71
C ASN A 280 13.29 -3.43 0.27
N ASP A 281 12.20 -2.74 0.59
CA ASP A 281 11.97 -1.32 0.24
C ASP A 281 11.79 -0.42 1.48
N GLY A 282 12.21 -0.91 2.65
CA GLY A 282 12.09 -0.20 3.92
C GLY A 282 10.68 -0.16 4.52
N THR A 283 9.67 -0.78 3.87
CA THR A 283 8.28 -0.82 4.36
C THR A 283 7.87 -2.15 5.00
N VAL A 284 8.85 -3.05 5.16
CA VAL A 284 8.66 -4.48 5.45
C VAL A 284 9.11 -4.87 6.86
N GLN A 285 9.16 -3.90 7.77
CA GLN A 285 9.50 -4.15 9.19
C GLN A 285 10.84 -4.87 9.41
N GLY A 286 11.81 -4.68 8.50
CA GLY A 286 13.11 -5.38 8.54
C GLY A 286 13.08 -6.83 8.02
N VAL A 287 11.94 -7.33 7.57
CA VAL A 287 11.80 -8.68 6.99
C VAL A 287 12.30 -8.70 5.55
N ASN A 288 13.37 -9.44 5.32
CA ASN A 288 13.90 -9.74 3.98
C ASN A 288 13.62 -11.20 3.63
N SER A 289 12.42 -11.49 3.13
CA SER A 289 11.93 -12.85 2.92
C SER A 289 11.07 -12.95 1.68
N SER A 290 11.23 -14.03 0.90
CA SER A 290 10.37 -14.38 -0.25
C SER A 290 9.12 -15.17 0.16
N TRP A 291 8.86 -15.34 1.46
CA TRP A 291 7.85 -16.26 1.99
C TRP A 291 6.50 -16.22 1.27
N MET A 292 5.92 -15.03 1.11
CA MET A 292 4.59 -14.90 0.48
C MET A 292 4.63 -15.24 -1.00
N VAL A 293 5.72 -14.90 -1.68
CA VAL A 293 5.93 -15.24 -3.09
C VAL A 293 5.96 -16.76 -3.26
N ASP A 294 6.70 -17.45 -2.39
CA ASP A 294 6.83 -18.92 -2.43
C ASP A 294 5.51 -19.61 -2.05
N PHE A 295 4.83 -19.14 -1.00
CA PHE A 295 3.53 -19.64 -0.59
C PHE A 295 2.49 -19.51 -1.72
N MET A 296 2.33 -18.31 -2.29
CA MET A 296 1.30 -18.05 -3.30
C MET A 296 1.58 -18.84 -4.59
N LYS A 297 2.83 -18.92 -5.02
CA LYS A 297 3.24 -19.72 -6.19
C LYS A 297 2.92 -21.20 -6.00
N GLU A 298 3.23 -21.75 -4.83
CA GLU A 298 3.02 -23.17 -4.55
C GLU A 298 1.54 -23.49 -4.29
N ALA A 299 0.79 -22.58 -3.64
CA ALA A 299 -0.66 -22.67 -3.52
C ALA A 299 -1.32 -22.73 -4.91
N ASP A 300 -0.93 -21.85 -5.83
CA ASP A 300 -1.41 -21.87 -7.22
C ASP A 300 -1.04 -23.17 -7.95
N ARG A 301 0.19 -23.66 -7.79
CA ARG A 301 0.64 -24.94 -8.36
C ARG A 301 -0.19 -26.13 -7.86
N LEU A 302 -0.56 -26.12 -6.59
CA LEU A 302 -1.37 -27.16 -5.94
C LEU A 302 -2.88 -27.00 -6.21
N GLY A 303 -3.31 -25.93 -6.88
CA GLY A 303 -4.72 -25.61 -7.09
C GLY A 303 -5.45 -25.20 -5.81
N TYR A 304 -4.71 -24.71 -4.81
CA TYR A 304 -5.30 -24.20 -3.57
C TYR A 304 -5.99 -22.86 -3.81
N ARG A 305 -7.19 -22.73 -3.24
CA ARG A 305 -7.99 -21.52 -3.19
C ARG A 305 -7.34 -20.48 -2.27
N VAL A 306 -7.15 -19.28 -2.83
CA VAL A 306 -6.81 -18.05 -2.13
C VAL A 306 -7.66 -16.96 -2.77
N ASP A 307 -8.61 -16.40 -2.02
CA ASP A 307 -9.63 -15.49 -2.56
C ASP A 307 -9.29 -14.02 -2.37
N TYR A 308 -8.57 -13.70 -1.29
CA TYR A 308 -7.98 -12.37 -1.06
C TYR A 308 -6.49 -12.49 -0.85
N VAL A 309 -5.78 -11.41 -1.17
CA VAL A 309 -4.38 -11.23 -0.80
C VAL A 309 -4.33 -10.34 0.44
N GLY A 310 -3.91 -10.92 1.55
CA GLY A 310 -3.67 -10.24 2.82
C GLY A 310 -2.39 -9.42 2.75
N VAL A 311 -2.45 -8.15 3.18
CA VAL A 311 -1.31 -7.22 3.06
C VAL A 311 -1.13 -6.47 4.37
N HIS A 312 0.08 -6.57 4.93
CA HIS A 312 0.57 -5.65 5.95
C HIS A 312 1.53 -4.64 5.32
N TRP A 313 1.48 -3.40 5.79
CA TRP A 313 2.38 -2.36 5.31
C TRP A 313 2.69 -1.32 6.38
N TYR A 314 3.98 -1.13 6.67
CA TYR A 314 4.43 -0.11 7.62
C TYR A 314 5.59 0.69 7.04
N GLY A 315 5.28 1.80 6.38
CA GLY A 315 6.25 2.63 5.68
C GLY A 315 6.26 4.09 6.11
N GLY A 316 6.65 4.98 5.19
CA GLY A 316 6.68 6.43 5.40
C GLY A 316 5.36 7.13 5.06
N THR A 317 5.41 8.46 4.95
CA THR A 317 4.22 9.29 4.65
C THR A 317 4.06 9.61 3.16
N ASN A 318 4.81 8.96 2.27
CA ASN A 318 4.66 9.13 0.83
C ASN A 318 3.51 8.26 0.29
N ALA A 319 2.36 8.88 0.04
CA ALA A 319 1.18 8.20 -0.48
C ALA A 319 1.39 7.59 -1.87
N ALA A 320 2.24 8.18 -2.72
CA ALA A 320 2.51 7.64 -4.05
C ALA A 320 3.22 6.28 -3.98
N ASP A 321 4.19 6.15 -3.06
CA ASP A 321 4.94 4.89 -2.87
C ASP A 321 4.01 3.78 -2.39
N PHE A 322 3.11 4.08 -1.45
CA PHE A 322 2.07 3.16 -0.99
C PHE A 322 1.18 2.68 -2.15
N LYS A 323 0.63 3.62 -2.93
CA LYS A 323 -0.27 3.31 -4.06
C LYS A 323 0.41 2.42 -5.10
N VAL A 324 1.67 2.73 -5.44
CA VAL A 324 2.48 1.94 -6.36
C VAL A 324 2.69 0.52 -5.81
N LYS A 325 3.09 0.39 -4.54
CA LYS A 325 3.30 -0.93 -3.92
C LYS A 325 2.03 -1.78 -3.92
N MET A 326 0.88 -1.21 -3.56
CA MET A 326 -0.40 -1.93 -3.58
C MET A 326 -0.74 -2.44 -4.99
N ARG A 327 -0.53 -1.61 -6.04
CA ARG A 327 -0.69 -2.06 -7.42
C ARG A 327 0.26 -3.19 -7.78
N ARG A 328 1.54 -3.11 -7.38
CA ARG A 328 2.51 -4.19 -7.65
C ARG A 328 2.11 -5.50 -6.98
N ILE A 329 1.62 -5.46 -5.74
CA ILE A 329 1.13 -6.65 -5.02
C ILE A 329 -0.10 -7.24 -5.71
N TYR A 330 -1.07 -6.39 -6.08
CA TYR A 330 -2.27 -6.80 -6.81
C TYR A 330 -1.94 -7.53 -8.11
N GLU A 331 -1.07 -6.95 -8.93
CA GLU A 331 -0.62 -7.56 -10.19
C GLU A 331 0.18 -8.85 -9.96
N LYS A 332 1.08 -8.85 -8.98
CA LYS A 332 1.95 -10.01 -8.65
C LYS A 332 1.15 -11.26 -8.32
N TYR A 333 0.03 -11.11 -7.62
CA TYR A 333 -0.75 -12.23 -7.11
C TYR A 333 -2.00 -12.54 -7.94
N GLY A 334 -1.92 -12.27 -9.24
CA GLY A 334 -2.92 -12.69 -10.20
C GLY A 334 -4.20 -11.86 -10.14
N ARG A 335 -4.10 -10.59 -9.73
CA ARG A 335 -5.23 -9.66 -9.66
C ARG A 335 -6.36 -10.11 -8.73
N ARG A 336 -6.02 -10.87 -7.69
CA ARG A 336 -6.92 -11.17 -6.57
C ARG A 336 -7.17 -9.91 -5.75
N PRO A 337 -8.39 -9.68 -5.24
CA PRO A 337 -8.69 -8.52 -4.41
C PRO A 337 -7.75 -8.43 -3.20
N LEU A 338 -7.25 -7.23 -2.92
CA LEU A 338 -6.45 -6.98 -1.72
C LEU A 338 -7.35 -6.79 -0.51
N LEU A 339 -6.97 -7.43 0.60
CA LEU A 339 -7.49 -7.14 1.92
C LEU A 339 -6.32 -6.65 2.77
N ILE A 340 -6.20 -5.33 2.91
CA ILE A 340 -5.08 -4.68 3.60
C ILE A 340 -5.39 -4.71 5.09
N THR A 341 -5.00 -5.79 5.76
CA THR A 341 -5.39 -6.06 7.15
C THR A 341 -4.66 -5.20 8.17
N GLU A 342 -3.47 -4.70 7.84
CA GLU A 342 -2.75 -3.75 8.67
C GLU A 342 -1.99 -2.73 7.81
N PHE A 343 -2.19 -1.45 8.06
CA PHE A 343 -1.30 -0.43 7.53
C PHE A 343 -1.29 0.85 8.35
N ALA A 344 -0.10 1.44 8.48
CA ALA A 344 0.12 2.76 9.04
C ALA A 344 1.56 3.21 8.80
N PRO A 345 1.85 4.52 8.64
CA PRO A 345 3.22 5.00 8.72
C PRO A 345 3.83 4.69 10.10
N ALA A 346 5.07 4.19 10.13
CA ALA A 346 5.78 3.87 11.36
C ALA A 346 7.29 4.09 11.22
N ASP A 347 7.94 4.47 12.31
CA ASP A 347 9.39 4.58 12.41
C ASP A 347 9.95 3.52 13.35
N TRP A 348 10.20 2.32 12.83
CA TRP A 348 10.72 1.18 13.58
C TRP A 348 12.10 1.41 14.23
N GLN A 349 12.81 2.48 13.85
CA GLN A 349 14.08 2.86 14.46
C GLN A 349 13.91 3.76 15.69
N ALA A 350 12.73 4.35 15.90
CA ALA A 350 12.48 5.23 17.04
C ALA A 350 12.35 4.43 18.34
N LYS A 351 13.16 4.78 19.35
CA LYS A 351 13.08 4.27 20.71
C LYS A 351 12.39 5.24 21.66
N THR A 352 12.32 6.52 21.30
CA THR A 352 11.57 7.56 22.01
C THR A 352 10.66 8.33 21.05
N HIS A 353 9.67 9.05 21.59
CA HIS A 353 8.78 9.90 20.76
C HIS A 353 9.56 10.98 20.00
N SER A 354 10.58 11.57 20.65
CA SER A 354 11.41 12.62 20.04
C SER A 354 12.24 12.11 18.85
N GLN A 355 12.63 10.83 18.85
CA GLN A 355 13.34 10.19 17.76
C GLN A 355 12.46 9.89 16.55
N ASN A 356 11.14 9.78 16.73
CA ASN A 356 10.22 9.42 15.65
C ASN A 356 10.24 10.48 14.54
N ARG A 357 10.62 10.05 13.34
CA ARG A 357 10.70 10.90 12.14
C ARG A 357 9.34 11.14 11.48
N MET A 358 8.36 10.28 11.72
CA MET A 358 6.97 10.48 11.30
C MET A 358 6.36 11.59 12.15
N LYS A 359 5.86 12.65 11.51
CA LYS A 359 5.17 13.76 12.20
C LYS A 359 3.68 13.69 11.91
N ALA A 360 2.87 13.91 12.95
CA ALA A 360 1.43 13.75 12.88
C ALA A 360 0.76 14.50 11.69
N PRO A 361 1.13 15.74 11.33
CA PRO A 361 0.58 16.40 10.14
C PRO A 361 0.85 15.66 8.82
N TYR A 362 2.01 15.01 8.68
CA TYR A 362 2.35 14.23 7.49
C TYR A 362 1.63 12.89 7.46
N VAL A 363 1.42 12.25 8.61
CA VAL A 363 0.61 11.03 8.72
C VAL A 363 -0.86 11.32 8.37
N LEU A 364 -1.41 12.43 8.87
CA LEU A 364 -2.75 12.89 8.46
C LEU A 364 -2.82 13.19 6.96
N GLY A 365 -1.82 13.85 6.38
CA GLY A 365 -1.73 14.09 4.95
C GLY A 365 -1.71 12.80 4.12
N PHE A 366 -0.92 11.81 4.56
CA PHE A 366 -0.89 10.47 3.96
C PHE A 366 -2.28 9.82 3.99
N MET A 367 -2.94 9.78 5.16
CA MET A 367 -4.26 9.17 5.32
C MET A 367 -5.30 9.87 4.42
N LYS A 368 -5.26 11.20 4.35
CA LYS A 368 -6.14 12.02 3.49
C LYS A 368 -6.00 11.75 2.01
N GLU A 369 -4.84 11.30 1.56
CA GLU A 369 -4.61 10.96 0.16
C GLU A 369 -4.88 9.47 -0.13
N VAL A 370 -4.56 8.59 0.82
CA VAL A 370 -4.62 7.14 0.63
C VAL A 370 -6.04 6.58 0.77
N LEU A 371 -6.79 6.97 1.81
CA LEU A 371 -8.13 6.37 2.02
C LEU A 371 -9.10 6.67 0.87
N PRO A 372 -9.21 7.91 0.36
CA PRO A 372 -10.09 8.18 -0.78
C PRO A 372 -9.66 7.45 -2.05
N TRP A 373 -8.36 7.16 -2.18
CA TRP A 373 -7.86 6.36 -3.28
C TRP A 373 -8.24 4.88 -3.12
N LEU A 374 -8.05 4.29 -1.93
CA LEU A 374 -8.46 2.91 -1.62
C LEU A 374 -9.96 2.70 -1.83
N GLU A 375 -10.79 3.65 -1.40
CA GLU A 375 -12.25 3.62 -1.62
C GLU A 375 -12.62 3.53 -3.10
N LYS A 376 -11.83 4.15 -4.00
CA LYS A 376 -12.05 4.13 -5.46
C LYS A 376 -11.53 2.89 -6.18
N GLN A 377 -10.74 2.03 -5.53
CA GLN A 377 -10.14 0.86 -6.20
C GLN A 377 -11.06 -0.36 -6.10
N ASP A 378 -11.64 -0.82 -7.20
CA ASP A 378 -12.53 -2.00 -7.21
C ASP A 378 -11.82 -3.30 -6.78
N TRP A 379 -10.50 -3.34 -6.93
CA TRP A 379 -9.65 -4.45 -6.55
C TRP A 379 -9.17 -4.41 -5.08
N VAL A 380 -9.56 -3.39 -4.31
CA VAL A 380 -9.38 -3.37 -2.86
C VAL A 380 -10.70 -3.80 -2.21
N ALA A 381 -10.72 -4.98 -1.60
CA ALA A 381 -11.89 -5.50 -0.89
C ALA A 381 -12.11 -4.75 0.42
N GLY A 382 -11.03 -4.45 1.15
CA GLY A 382 -11.07 -3.71 2.41
C GLY A 382 -9.69 -3.31 2.90
N TYR A 383 -9.67 -2.41 3.87
CA TYR A 383 -8.47 -1.97 4.56
C TYR A 383 -8.74 -1.76 6.06
N ALA A 384 -7.77 -2.02 6.91
CA ALA A 384 -7.84 -1.75 8.34
C ALA A 384 -6.58 -0.98 8.76
N TRP A 385 -6.77 0.24 9.24
CA TRP A 385 -5.69 1.04 9.79
C TRP A 385 -5.18 0.40 11.08
N PHE A 386 -3.87 0.23 11.20
CA PHE A 386 -3.28 -0.23 12.46
C PHE A 386 -3.11 0.96 13.40
N SER A 387 -3.98 1.06 14.41
CA SER A 387 -3.89 2.12 15.41
C SER A 387 -2.88 1.71 16.50
N PHE A 388 -1.68 2.27 16.42
CA PHE A 388 -0.74 2.24 17.54
C PHE A 388 -1.32 2.97 18.75
N GLU A 389 -0.81 2.67 19.93
CA GLU A 389 -1.12 3.42 21.15
C GLU A 389 -0.32 4.72 21.21
N PRO A 390 -0.87 5.79 21.84
CA PRO A 390 -0.23 7.10 21.86
C PRO A 390 1.10 7.12 22.63
N TYR A 391 1.40 6.10 23.43
CA TYR A 391 2.68 5.96 24.13
C TYR A 391 3.76 5.22 23.31
N GLU A 392 3.42 4.58 22.18
CA GLU A 392 4.37 3.76 21.42
C GLU A 392 5.35 4.61 20.59
N PRO A 393 6.67 4.56 20.85
CA PRO A 393 7.63 5.45 20.20
C PRO A 393 7.61 5.42 18.68
N HIS A 394 7.52 4.22 18.09
CA HIS A 394 7.63 3.99 16.65
C HIS A 394 6.36 4.38 15.88
N GLY A 395 5.19 4.36 16.53
CA GLY A 395 3.90 4.46 15.86
C GLY A 395 2.93 5.51 16.40
N HIS A 396 3.24 6.22 17.50
CA HIS A 396 2.30 7.13 18.18
C HIS A 396 1.63 8.16 17.26
N THR A 397 2.31 8.64 16.21
CA THR A 397 1.73 9.61 15.25
C THR A 397 0.66 9.02 14.34
N SER A 398 0.55 7.68 14.31
CA SER A 398 -0.48 6.90 13.63
C SER A 398 -1.59 6.43 14.57
N SER A 399 -1.61 6.87 15.83
CA SER A 399 -2.70 6.54 16.75
C SER A 399 -4.01 7.22 16.37
N LEU A 400 -5.09 6.44 16.33
CA LEU A 400 -6.44 6.97 16.13
C LEU A 400 -7.01 7.58 17.41
N PHE A 401 -6.40 7.34 18.57
CA PHE A 401 -6.86 7.82 19.86
C PHE A 401 -5.80 8.70 20.53
N ASP A 402 -6.26 9.65 21.34
CA ASP A 402 -5.40 10.35 22.26
C ASP A 402 -5.28 9.61 23.60
N LYS A 403 -4.48 10.16 24.50
CA LYS A 403 -4.23 9.60 25.85
C LYS A 403 -5.48 9.49 26.73
N ASN A 404 -6.58 10.17 26.38
CA ASN A 404 -7.85 10.12 27.10
C ASN A 404 -8.82 9.10 26.48
N GLY A 405 -8.43 8.42 25.40
CA GLY A 405 -9.28 7.47 24.68
C GLY A 405 -10.28 8.13 23.73
N ASP A 406 -10.13 9.42 23.44
CA ASP A 406 -10.91 10.13 22.43
C ASP A 406 -10.25 10.09 21.06
N LEU A 407 -11.06 10.26 20.00
CA LEU A 407 -10.51 10.23 18.64
C LEU A 407 -9.55 11.41 18.44
N SER A 408 -8.31 11.08 18.11
CA SER A 408 -7.32 12.05 17.66
C SER A 408 -7.79 12.74 16.36
N PRO A 409 -7.16 13.84 15.89
CA PRO A 409 -7.46 14.37 14.56
C PRO A 409 -7.35 13.32 13.44
N LEU A 410 -6.41 12.38 13.57
CA LEU A 410 -6.27 11.26 12.65
C LEU A 410 -7.46 10.30 12.78
N GLY A 411 -7.86 9.95 14.00
CA GLY A 411 -9.04 9.14 14.31
C GLY A 411 -10.34 9.72 13.75
N ARG A 412 -10.55 11.04 13.92
CA ARG A 412 -11.72 11.74 13.37
C ARG A 412 -11.74 11.71 11.85
N PHE A 413 -10.58 11.87 11.21
CA PHE A 413 -10.50 11.72 9.75
C PHE A 413 -10.83 10.28 9.32
N TYR A 414 -10.26 9.27 9.98
CA TYR A 414 -10.56 7.86 9.70
C TYR A 414 -12.06 7.55 9.86
N GLN A 415 -12.67 8.02 10.96
CA GLN A 415 -14.10 7.88 11.22
C GLN A 415 -14.95 8.51 10.11
N SER A 416 -14.55 9.68 9.61
CA SER A 416 -15.32 10.44 8.61
C SER A 416 -15.37 9.81 7.21
N VAL A 417 -14.46 8.87 6.89
CA VAL A 417 -14.49 8.14 5.62
C VAL A 417 -15.58 7.09 5.68
N THR A 418 -16.51 7.15 4.74
CA THR A 418 -17.63 6.20 4.59
C THR A 418 -17.83 5.85 3.13
N THR A 419 -18.66 4.83 2.86
CA THR A 419 -19.03 4.48 1.47
C THR A 419 -19.75 5.63 0.75
N GLN A 420 -20.50 6.46 1.48
CA GLN A 420 -21.18 7.65 0.95
C GLN A 420 -20.27 8.88 0.87
N ASN A 421 -19.24 8.94 1.72
CA ASN A 421 -18.24 10.01 1.74
C ASN A 421 -16.82 9.44 1.67
N PRO A 422 -16.39 8.93 0.49
CA PRO A 422 -15.09 8.30 0.34
C PRO A 422 -13.93 9.28 0.53
N ASN A 423 -14.17 10.59 0.41
CA ASN A 423 -13.16 11.62 0.65
C ASN A 423 -12.95 11.92 2.14
N GLY A 424 -13.86 11.53 3.03
CA GLY A 424 -13.84 11.94 4.44
C GLY A 424 -13.93 13.45 4.65
N ASP A 425 -13.77 13.89 5.89
CA ASP A 425 -13.75 15.30 6.27
C ASP A 425 -12.36 15.90 6.01
N GLN A 426 -12.22 16.47 4.81
CA GLN A 426 -11.01 17.12 4.38
C GLN A 426 -10.72 18.42 5.15
N SER A 427 -11.62 18.93 5.99
CA SER A 427 -11.39 20.13 6.80
C SER A 427 -10.50 19.89 8.02
N ILE A 428 -10.44 18.66 8.55
CA ILE A 428 -9.70 18.33 9.78
C ILE A 428 -8.23 18.75 9.67
N ARG A 429 -7.69 19.38 10.72
CA ARG A 429 -6.28 19.79 10.81
C ARG A 429 -5.70 19.33 12.15
N ILE A 430 -4.38 19.19 12.19
CA ILE A 430 -3.62 19.14 13.43
C ILE A 430 -3.11 20.56 13.64
N ILE A 431 -3.68 21.25 14.63
CA ILE A 431 -3.23 22.58 15.04
C ILE A 431 -1.94 22.37 15.85
N LYS A 432 -0.90 23.13 15.51
CA LYS A 432 0.41 23.06 16.19
C LYS A 432 0.34 23.67 17.58
#